data_AF-A0AAD3HDP5-F1
#
_entry.id   AF-A0AAD3HDP5-F1
#
_cell.length_a   1.000
_cell.length_b   1.000
_cell.length_c   1.000
_cell.angle_alpha   90.00
_cell.angle_beta   90.00
_cell.angle_gamma   90.00
#
_symmetry.space_group_name_H-M   'P 1'
#
loop_
_entity.id
_entity.type
_entity.pdbx_description
1 polymer ?
#
loop_
_entity_poly.entity_id
_entity_poly.type
_entity_poly.pdbx_seq_one_letter_code
_entity_poly.pdbx_strand_id
1 'polypeptide(L)'
;MKIVSLLLLVSQTQAFQMPTLKTTSTRLNLSASTEALTPGINVINELNGEIEPKLEMLREKPYFRLYSVDMLGSCEYMPQELFECYSETCEIYPVDEEEVPDSIRTVDFDEHDFELDGWARWDMPSEDYYDISQFPEEFTGYDGAEIWHFIHNRIAFHDDDTMDEYDADNWKADFNKAVSGLHSCISCHIIKGIEKKIEEEEEFDEDCQWTDPQAEFDRRLSEKGETPQAIENLYFGYMLLLSAAGQAKERLLKDCESGKIDEEAAAPLKDVLDSPLLHDDNISVAYKKLHDHALKDEESSQALWEARLRTRDLFRIMNCVQCNKCRLHGKIGAMGLSTAFQVLLGRTGEGGDVNRIHRVELAALMTTLSKFSTAVEFCNKMKA
;
A
#
# COMPACT_ATOMS: atom_id res chain seq x y z
N MET A 1 -6.76 -57.33 40.32
CA MET A 1 -6.44 -57.76 41.71
C MET A 1 -4.93 -57.61 41.87
N LYS A 2 -4.33 -56.75 42.69
CA LYS A 2 -4.72 -56.15 43.97
C LYS A 2 -4.38 -54.65 44.01
N ILE A 3 -5.16 -53.94 44.80
CA ILE A 3 -5.12 -52.51 45.14
C ILE A 3 -4.23 -52.34 46.40
N VAL A 4 -3.69 -51.12 46.59
CA VAL A 4 -3.63 -50.34 47.86
C VAL A 4 -2.23 -49.82 48.24
N SER A 5 -2.08 -48.51 47.99
CA SER A 5 -1.51 -47.43 48.83
C SER A 5 -0.03 -47.38 49.22
N LEU A 6 0.61 -46.26 48.86
CA LEU A 6 1.03 -45.29 49.88
C LEU A 6 0.97 -43.86 49.30
N LEU A 7 0.17 -43.03 49.97
CA LEU A 7 -0.04 -41.60 49.76
C LEU A 7 0.64 -40.87 50.93
N LEU A 8 1.13 -39.65 50.65
CA LEU A 8 1.43 -38.52 51.55
C LEU A 8 2.90 -38.13 51.75
N LEU A 9 3.06 -36.79 51.83
CA LEU A 9 4.24 -35.96 52.15
C LEU A 9 4.92 -35.41 50.87
N VAL A 10 4.94 -34.11 50.53
CA VAL A 10 4.60 -32.86 51.22
C VAL A 10 4.26 -31.80 50.16
N SER A 11 3.24 -31.00 50.43
CA SER A 11 2.91 -29.74 49.76
C SER A 11 4.02 -28.69 49.92
N GLN A 12 4.51 -28.14 48.81
CA GLN A 12 5.09 -26.80 48.80
C GLN A 12 4.53 -26.02 47.61
N THR A 13 3.43 -25.33 47.88
CA THR A 13 2.98 -24.18 47.11
C THR A 13 3.99 -23.05 47.35
N GLN A 14 4.87 -22.79 46.40
CA GLN A 14 5.59 -21.52 46.36
C GLN A 14 4.62 -20.45 45.88
N ALA A 15 4.28 -19.53 46.77
CA ALA A 15 3.59 -18.30 46.44
C ALA A 15 4.51 -17.47 45.54
N PHE A 16 4.14 -17.33 44.27
CA PHE A 16 4.72 -16.33 43.39
C PHE A 16 4.28 -14.95 43.90
N GLN A 17 5.21 -14.22 44.52
CA GLN A 17 5.01 -12.82 44.88
C GLN A 17 4.97 -11.99 43.60
N MET A 18 3.79 -11.44 43.27
CA MET A 18 3.68 -10.40 42.24
C MET A 18 4.48 -9.17 42.69
N PRO A 19 5.34 -8.59 41.84
CA PRO A 19 5.97 -7.32 42.14
C PRO A 19 4.90 -6.22 42.12
N THR A 20 4.85 -5.45 43.20
CA THR A 20 4.03 -4.25 43.34
C THR A 20 4.36 -3.25 42.24
N LEU A 21 3.39 -2.94 41.37
CA LEU A 21 3.48 -1.83 40.42
C LEU A 21 3.65 -0.52 41.18
N LYS A 22 4.83 0.09 41.06
CA LYS A 22 5.02 1.51 41.35
C LYS A 22 4.43 2.28 40.18
N THR A 23 3.44 3.12 40.48
CA THR A 23 2.85 4.09 39.57
C THR A 23 3.93 5.11 39.20
N THR A 24 4.55 4.90 38.05
CA THR A 24 5.42 5.87 37.40
C THR A 24 4.62 6.41 36.22
N SER A 25 4.36 7.73 36.24
CA SER A 25 3.73 8.45 35.14
C SER A 25 4.53 8.21 33.86
N THR A 26 4.02 7.36 32.99
CA THR A 26 4.55 7.10 31.66
C THR A 26 4.19 8.28 30.78
N ARG A 27 5.16 9.17 30.53
CA ARG A 27 5.21 9.83 29.22
C ARG A 27 5.53 8.72 28.22
N LEU A 28 4.62 8.48 27.27
CA LEU A 28 4.87 7.61 26.12
C LEU A 28 6.12 8.14 25.42
N ASN A 29 7.20 7.37 25.43
CA ASN A 29 8.35 7.66 24.56
C ASN A 29 7.89 7.31 23.15
N LEU A 30 7.59 8.32 22.33
CA LEU A 30 7.48 8.14 20.89
C LEU A 30 8.85 7.64 20.38
N SER A 31 8.85 6.71 19.43
CA SER A 31 10.06 6.35 18.69
C SER A 31 10.60 7.59 17.97
N ALA A 32 11.92 7.70 17.85
CA ALA A 32 12.57 8.82 17.16
C ALA A 32 12.10 8.96 15.70
N SER A 33 11.69 7.85 15.06
CA SER A 33 11.04 7.87 13.74
C SER A 33 9.70 8.62 13.74
N THR A 34 8.85 8.38 14.74
CA THR A 34 7.54 9.04 14.88
C THR A 34 7.70 10.54 15.07
N GLU A 35 8.70 10.97 15.86
CA GLU A 35 8.99 12.40 16.04
C GLU A 35 9.41 13.06 14.73
N ALA A 36 10.20 12.38 13.89
CA ALA A 36 10.65 12.91 12.61
C ALA A 36 9.49 13.10 11.60
N LEU A 37 8.51 12.19 11.59
CA LEU A 37 7.37 12.25 10.65
C LEU A 37 6.24 13.18 11.12
N THR A 38 6.21 13.53 12.41
CA THR A 38 5.13 14.33 13.04
C THR A 38 4.80 15.62 12.27
N PRO A 39 5.75 16.45 11.80
CA PRO A 39 5.43 17.66 11.04
C PRO A 39 4.62 17.36 9.76
N GLY A 40 5.02 16.35 9.00
CA GLY A 40 4.30 15.95 7.79
C GLY A 40 2.93 15.35 8.09
N ILE A 41 2.81 14.58 9.17
CA ILE A 41 1.53 14.01 9.63
C ILE A 41 0.53 15.13 9.94
N ASN A 42 0.98 16.19 10.62
CA ASN A 42 0.13 17.34 10.95
C ASN A 42 -0.36 18.07 9.70
N VAL A 43 0.53 18.31 8.73
CA VAL A 43 0.17 18.95 7.45
C VAL A 43 -0.83 18.11 6.67
N ILE A 44 -0.63 16.78 6.62
CA ILE A 44 -1.58 15.86 6.00
C ILE A 44 -2.94 15.96 6.68
N ASN A 45 -3.00 15.89 8.01
CA ASN A 45 -4.27 15.96 8.76
C ASN A 45 -5.01 17.28 8.59
N GLU A 46 -4.29 18.37 8.31
CA GLU A 46 -4.89 19.68 8.08
C GLU A 46 -5.45 19.82 6.66
N LEU A 47 -4.74 19.30 5.65
CA LEU A 47 -5.02 19.60 4.24
C LEU A 47 -5.65 18.43 3.44
N ASN A 48 -5.54 17.19 3.91
CA ASN A 48 -5.96 16.02 3.14
C ASN A 48 -7.46 16.02 2.82
N GLY A 49 -8.31 16.48 3.74
CA GLY A 49 -9.75 16.60 3.50
C GLY A 49 -10.14 17.54 2.35
N GLU A 50 -9.27 18.48 1.95
CA GLU A 50 -9.52 19.36 0.79
C GLU A 50 -9.13 18.74 -0.56
N ILE A 51 -8.16 17.81 -0.55
CA ILE A 51 -7.63 17.17 -1.77
C ILE A 51 -8.29 15.82 -2.03
N GLU A 52 -8.74 15.12 -0.98
CA GLU A 52 -9.29 13.76 -1.07
C GLU A 52 -10.47 13.66 -2.06
N PRO A 53 -11.48 14.55 -2.05
CA PRO A 53 -12.58 14.48 -3.01
C PRO A 53 -12.12 14.72 -4.45
N LYS A 54 -11.06 15.50 -4.66
CA LYS A 54 -10.49 15.76 -6.00
C LYS A 54 -9.74 14.54 -6.51
N LEU A 55 -9.05 13.84 -5.63
CA LEU A 55 -8.38 12.57 -5.92
C LEU A 55 -9.39 11.46 -6.22
N GLU A 56 -10.52 11.40 -5.49
CA GLU A 56 -11.62 10.48 -5.82
C GLU A 56 -12.23 10.79 -7.20
N MET A 57 -12.52 12.06 -7.52
CA MET A 57 -13.00 12.46 -8.86
C MET A 57 -12.04 12.06 -9.98
N LEU A 58 -10.72 12.11 -9.75
CA LEU A 58 -9.73 11.67 -10.73
C LEU A 58 -9.83 10.18 -11.03
N ARG A 59 -10.07 9.35 -10.00
CA ARG A 59 -10.23 7.89 -10.15
C ARG A 59 -11.50 7.49 -10.90
N GLU A 60 -12.42 8.42 -11.15
CA GLU A 60 -13.57 8.17 -12.00
C GLU A 60 -13.26 8.38 -13.49
N LYS A 61 -12.09 8.94 -13.83
CA LYS A 61 -11.74 9.28 -15.21
C LYS A 61 -11.03 8.12 -15.93
N PRO A 62 -11.31 7.88 -17.22
CA PRO A 62 -10.75 6.76 -17.98
C PRO A 62 -9.22 6.65 -17.87
N TYR A 63 -8.52 7.79 -17.93
CA TYR A 63 -7.06 7.83 -17.82
C TYR A 63 -6.53 7.16 -16.55
N PHE A 64 -7.25 7.29 -15.42
CA PHE A 64 -6.80 6.82 -14.10
C PHE A 64 -7.48 5.52 -13.65
N ARG A 65 -8.58 5.09 -14.29
CA ARG A 65 -9.37 3.95 -13.82
C ARG A 65 -9.24 2.67 -14.66
N LEU A 66 -8.81 2.80 -15.92
CA LEU A 66 -8.68 1.68 -16.85
C LEU A 66 -7.25 1.15 -16.87
N TYR A 67 -7.09 -0.14 -16.58
CA TYR A 67 -5.80 -0.81 -16.53
C TYR A 67 -5.82 -2.10 -17.35
N SER A 68 -4.84 -2.27 -18.23
CA SER A 68 -4.53 -3.58 -18.80
C SER A 68 -3.51 -4.30 -17.91
N VAL A 69 -3.92 -5.40 -17.29
CA VAL A 69 -3.11 -6.21 -16.37
C VAL A 69 -3.37 -7.69 -16.59
N ASP A 70 -2.34 -8.52 -16.42
CA ASP A 70 -2.45 -9.97 -16.57
C ASP A 70 -3.06 -10.61 -15.31
N MET A 71 -4.35 -10.91 -15.40
CA MET A 71 -5.10 -11.62 -14.37
C MET A 71 -4.98 -13.15 -14.47
N LEU A 72 -4.36 -13.67 -15.54
CA LEU A 72 -4.15 -15.10 -15.78
C LEU A 72 -2.73 -15.57 -15.41
N GLY A 73 -1.84 -14.64 -15.08
CA GLY A 73 -0.49 -14.93 -14.61
C GLY A 73 -0.48 -15.95 -13.47
N SER A 74 0.40 -16.96 -13.59
CA SER A 74 0.53 -18.02 -12.58
C SER A 74 1.32 -17.56 -11.37
N CYS A 75 0.97 -18.07 -10.18
CA CYS A 75 1.78 -17.91 -8.99
C CYS A 75 3.13 -18.63 -9.14
N GLU A 76 4.23 -17.92 -8.86
CA GLU A 76 5.59 -18.47 -8.97
C GLU A 76 6.28 -18.72 -7.62
N TYR A 77 5.69 -18.26 -6.51
CA TYR A 77 6.31 -18.32 -5.19
C TYR A 77 5.69 -19.36 -4.26
N MET A 78 4.43 -19.70 -4.48
CA MET A 78 3.65 -20.56 -3.59
C MET A 78 2.93 -21.64 -4.38
N PRO A 79 2.85 -22.87 -3.85
CA PRO A 79 1.94 -23.86 -4.38
C PRO A 79 0.51 -23.35 -4.16
N GLN A 80 -0.24 -23.14 -5.25
CA GLN A 80 -1.66 -22.86 -5.17
C GLN A 80 -2.40 -24.18 -5.23
N GLU A 81 -3.15 -24.52 -4.19
CA GLU A 81 -4.27 -25.44 -4.38
C GLU A 81 -5.28 -24.68 -5.24
N LEU A 82 -5.79 -25.30 -6.32
CA LEU A 82 -6.74 -24.73 -7.29
C LEU A 82 -8.12 -24.46 -6.67
N PHE A 83 -8.18 -23.84 -5.50
CA PHE A 83 -9.40 -23.32 -4.93
C PHE A 83 -9.56 -21.89 -5.46
N GLU A 84 -10.19 -21.78 -6.62
CA GLU A 84 -10.68 -20.50 -7.10
C GLU A 84 -11.54 -19.87 -6.00
N CYS A 85 -11.31 -18.59 -5.72
CA CYS A 85 -12.17 -17.85 -4.81
C CYS A 85 -13.54 -17.65 -5.48
N TYR A 86 -14.47 -18.58 -5.25
CA TYR A 86 -15.81 -18.57 -5.83
C TYR A 86 -16.78 -17.57 -5.17
N SER A 87 -16.27 -16.57 -4.43
CA SER A 87 -17.14 -15.52 -3.89
C SER A 87 -17.53 -14.56 -5.00
N GLU A 88 -18.82 -14.26 -5.14
CA GLU A 88 -19.33 -13.25 -6.07
C GLU A 88 -18.66 -11.89 -5.82
N THR A 89 -18.27 -11.60 -4.58
CA THR A 89 -17.57 -10.35 -4.20
C THR A 89 -16.17 -10.21 -4.80
N CYS A 90 -15.64 -11.31 -5.35
CA CYS A 90 -14.28 -11.40 -5.85
C CYS A 90 -14.20 -11.50 -7.38
N GLU A 91 -15.33 -11.68 -8.07
CA GLU A 91 -15.39 -11.78 -9.52
C GLU A 91 -15.05 -10.44 -10.19
N ILE A 92 -14.28 -10.50 -11.27
CA ILE A 92 -14.00 -9.38 -12.16
C ILE A 92 -14.06 -9.87 -13.60
N TYR A 93 -14.32 -8.96 -14.52
CA TYR A 93 -14.30 -9.23 -15.95
C TYR A 93 -13.70 -8.04 -16.70
N PRO A 94 -13.07 -8.27 -17.86
CA PRO A 94 -12.62 -7.18 -18.69
C PRO A 94 -13.82 -6.37 -19.19
N VAL A 95 -13.63 -5.06 -19.35
CA VAL A 95 -14.61 -4.19 -20.00
C VAL A 95 -14.66 -4.47 -21.49
N ASP A 96 -15.80 -4.17 -22.11
CA ASP A 96 -15.94 -4.29 -23.56
C ASP A 96 -14.94 -3.35 -24.25
N GLU A 97 -14.32 -3.82 -25.34
CA GLU A 97 -13.28 -3.09 -26.09
C GLU A 97 -13.74 -1.68 -26.51
N GLU A 98 -15.03 -1.54 -26.81
CA GLU A 98 -15.70 -0.31 -27.25
C GLU A 98 -15.81 0.74 -26.14
N GLU A 99 -15.72 0.33 -24.87
CA GLU A 99 -15.73 1.23 -23.71
C GLU A 99 -14.34 1.78 -23.39
N VAL A 100 -13.27 1.18 -23.92
CA VAL A 100 -11.89 1.64 -23.72
C VAL A 100 -11.54 2.69 -24.77
N PRO A 101 -11.25 3.95 -24.38
CA PRO A 101 -10.87 4.98 -25.33
C PRO A 101 -9.68 4.59 -26.21
N ASP A 102 -9.77 4.81 -27.52
CA ASP A 102 -8.71 4.53 -28.49
C ASP A 102 -7.38 5.21 -28.12
N SER A 103 -7.45 6.39 -27.51
CA SER A 103 -6.28 7.12 -27.03
C SER A 103 -5.52 6.34 -25.96
N ILE A 104 -6.22 5.67 -25.04
CA ILE A 104 -5.62 4.86 -23.98
C ILE A 104 -4.98 3.61 -24.57
N ARG A 105 -5.71 2.89 -25.43
CA ARG A 105 -5.20 1.66 -26.08
C ARG A 105 -3.95 1.94 -26.91
N THR A 106 -3.97 3.03 -27.68
CA THR A 106 -2.82 3.44 -28.50
C THR A 106 -1.63 3.81 -27.64
N VAL A 107 -1.84 4.61 -26.59
CA VAL A 107 -0.76 5.02 -25.69
C VAL A 107 -0.16 3.81 -24.97
N ASP A 108 -0.97 2.92 -24.40
CA ASP A 108 -0.46 1.73 -23.73
C ASP A 108 0.27 0.79 -24.70
N PHE A 109 -0.25 0.63 -25.91
CA PHE A 109 0.41 -0.14 -26.96
C PHE A 109 1.75 0.48 -27.40
N ASP A 110 1.89 1.80 -27.41
CA ASP A 110 3.15 2.47 -27.75
C ASP A 110 4.12 2.50 -26.55
N GLU A 111 3.59 2.57 -25.33
CA GLU A 111 4.32 2.71 -24.06
C GLU A 111 4.43 1.37 -23.29
N HIS A 112 4.88 0.30 -23.96
CA HIS A 112 4.98 -1.06 -23.39
C HIS A 112 6.42 -1.56 -23.18
N ASP A 113 7.42 -0.80 -23.60
CA ASP A 113 8.83 -1.16 -23.40
C ASP A 113 9.16 -1.17 -21.90
N PHE A 114 10.04 -2.07 -21.45
CA PHE A 114 10.45 -2.10 -20.05
C PHE A 114 11.96 -2.25 -19.88
N GLU A 115 12.48 -1.73 -18.78
CA GLU A 115 13.86 -1.97 -18.38
C GLU A 115 13.98 -3.26 -17.57
N LEU A 116 14.90 -4.15 -17.96
CA LEU A 116 15.12 -5.43 -17.29
C LEU A 116 15.40 -5.28 -15.79
N ASP A 117 16.16 -4.25 -15.41
CA ASP A 117 16.48 -3.92 -14.02
C ASP A 117 15.77 -2.63 -13.56
N GLY A 118 14.51 -2.45 -13.97
CA GLY A 118 13.61 -1.38 -13.49
C GLY A 118 12.97 -1.71 -12.13
N TRP A 119 12.22 -0.76 -11.56
CA TRP A 119 11.53 -0.95 -10.27
C TRP A 119 10.28 -1.82 -10.39
N ALA A 120 9.57 -1.71 -11.52
CA ALA A 120 8.45 -2.59 -11.87
C ALA A 120 8.77 -3.38 -13.13
N ARG A 121 8.10 -4.52 -13.25
CA ARG A 121 7.91 -5.23 -14.51
C ARG A 121 6.41 -5.47 -14.63
N TRP A 122 5.72 -4.56 -15.29
CA TRP A 122 4.29 -4.67 -15.51
C TRP A 122 4.02 -5.63 -16.67
N ASP A 123 2.77 -6.07 -16.76
CA ASP A 123 2.31 -6.98 -17.78
C ASP A 123 2.23 -6.26 -19.13
N MET A 124 2.56 -6.95 -20.22
CA MET A 124 2.35 -6.37 -21.55
C MET A 124 0.85 -6.09 -21.75
N PRO A 125 0.48 -4.92 -22.30
CA PRO A 125 -0.92 -4.61 -22.53
C PRO A 125 -1.55 -5.64 -23.47
N SER A 126 -2.72 -6.13 -23.08
CA SER A 126 -3.57 -7.02 -23.87
C SER A 126 -4.83 -6.28 -24.31
N GLU A 127 -5.77 -7.00 -24.94
CA GLU A 127 -7.12 -6.48 -25.23
C GLU A 127 -7.98 -6.39 -23.96
N ASP A 128 -7.56 -7.04 -22.86
CA ASP A 128 -8.30 -7.05 -21.60
C ASP A 128 -7.95 -5.81 -20.76
N TYR A 129 -8.94 -4.95 -20.56
CA TYR A 129 -8.89 -3.80 -19.65
C TYR A 129 -9.84 -4.01 -18.49
N TYR A 130 -9.45 -3.60 -17.30
CA TYR A 130 -10.28 -3.66 -16.10
C TYR A 130 -10.56 -2.25 -15.60
N ASP A 131 -11.82 -1.98 -15.26
CA ASP A 131 -12.27 -0.70 -14.72
C ASP A 131 -12.40 -0.78 -13.20
N ILE A 132 -11.49 -0.09 -12.48
CA ILE A 132 -11.51 -0.08 -11.01
C ILE A 132 -12.68 0.66 -10.40
N SER A 133 -13.49 1.37 -11.20
CA SER A 133 -14.76 1.95 -10.73
C SER A 133 -15.88 0.91 -10.73
N GLN A 134 -15.83 -0.09 -11.62
CA GLN A 134 -16.75 -1.23 -11.61
C GLN A 134 -16.38 -2.22 -10.49
N PHE A 135 -15.08 -2.38 -10.24
CA PHE A 135 -14.55 -3.25 -9.18
C PHE A 135 -13.77 -2.41 -8.16
N PRO A 136 -14.45 -1.71 -7.23
CA PRO A 136 -13.78 -0.82 -6.25
C PRO A 136 -13.14 -1.59 -5.09
N GLU A 137 -12.00 -1.14 -4.59
CA GLU A 137 -11.30 -1.82 -3.48
C GLU A 137 -12.16 -1.78 -2.21
N GLU A 138 -12.63 -2.95 -1.78
CA GLU A 138 -13.52 -3.09 -0.63
C GLU A 138 -13.39 -4.49 0.02
N PHE A 139 -14.24 -4.78 0.99
CA PHE A 139 -14.27 -6.05 1.69
C PHE A 139 -14.73 -7.21 0.79
N THR A 140 -13.89 -8.24 0.63
CA THR A 140 -14.18 -9.43 -0.20
C THR A 140 -14.24 -10.73 0.60
N GLY A 141 -14.05 -10.69 1.92
CA GLY A 141 -13.89 -11.92 2.73
C GLY A 141 -12.63 -12.72 2.41
N TYR A 142 -11.68 -12.19 1.62
CA TYR A 142 -10.39 -12.83 1.38
C TYR A 142 -9.42 -12.58 2.55
N ASP A 143 -8.84 -13.65 3.11
CA ASP A 143 -7.88 -13.57 4.22
C ASP A 143 -6.58 -12.88 3.78
N GLY A 144 -5.90 -13.46 2.79
CA GLY A 144 -4.61 -12.96 2.28
C GLY A 144 -3.45 -13.00 3.29
N ALA A 145 -3.63 -13.49 4.52
CA ALA A 145 -2.59 -13.53 5.55
C ALA A 145 -1.31 -14.26 5.10
N GLU A 146 -1.43 -15.38 4.36
CA GLU A 146 -0.26 -16.11 3.84
C GLU A 146 0.55 -15.28 2.83
N ILE A 147 -0.14 -14.48 1.99
CA ILE A 147 0.50 -13.58 1.02
C ILE A 147 1.27 -12.50 1.76
N TRP A 148 0.65 -11.84 2.73
CA TRP A 148 1.32 -10.80 3.53
C TRP A 148 2.45 -11.36 4.39
N HIS A 149 2.27 -12.56 4.96
CA HIS A 149 3.33 -13.26 5.67
C HIS A 149 4.56 -13.48 4.78
N PHE A 150 4.36 -13.85 3.51
CA PHE A 150 5.47 -13.99 2.57
C PHE A 150 6.06 -12.64 2.15
N ILE A 151 5.23 -11.64 1.88
CA ILE A 151 5.70 -10.29 1.53
C ILE A 151 6.61 -9.78 2.65
N HIS A 152 6.13 -9.76 3.89
CA HIS A 152 6.90 -9.28 5.02
C HIS A 152 8.12 -10.15 5.25
N ASN A 153 8.02 -11.48 5.31
CA ASN A 153 9.16 -12.33 5.72
C ASN A 153 10.15 -12.74 4.60
N ARG A 154 9.85 -12.49 3.32
CA ARG A 154 10.68 -12.96 2.19
C ARG A 154 10.97 -11.90 1.14
N ILE A 155 10.06 -10.93 0.94
CA ILE A 155 10.24 -9.85 -0.03
C ILE A 155 10.83 -8.62 0.67
N ALA A 156 10.24 -8.20 1.79
CA ALA A 156 10.84 -7.22 2.68
C ALA A 156 12.13 -7.75 3.32
N PHE A 157 12.91 -6.82 3.86
CA PHE A 157 14.26 -7.09 4.36
C PHE A 157 14.23 -7.39 5.85
N HIS A 158 14.78 -8.53 6.24
CA HIS A 158 15.00 -8.87 7.64
C HIS A 158 16.50 -8.98 7.86
N ASP A 159 17.02 -8.22 8.81
CA ASP A 159 18.31 -8.55 9.42
C ASP A 159 17.96 -9.38 10.66
N ASP A 160 18.48 -10.62 10.76
CA ASP A 160 18.20 -11.59 11.83
C ASP A 160 18.47 -11.05 13.26
N ASP A 161 19.03 -9.84 13.41
CA ASP A 161 19.58 -9.27 14.64
C ASP A 161 18.91 -7.96 15.13
N THR A 162 17.94 -7.34 14.43
CA THR A 162 17.33 -6.06 14.86
C THR A 162 15.91 -6.20 15.40
N MET A 163 15.71 -5.75 16.66
CA MET A 163 14.40 -5.75 17.35
C MET A 163 13.42 -4.70 16.80
N ASP A 164 13.90 -3.71 16.05
CA ASP A 164 13.11 -2.56 15.55
C ASP A 164 13.20 -2.48 14.01
N GLU A 165 12.41 -3.32 13.33
CA GLU A 165 12.47 -3.53 11.87
C GLU A 165 12.22 -2.27 11.02
N TYR A 166 11.37 -1.34 11.49
CA TYR A 166 10.96 -0.14 10.74
C TYR A 166 11.70 1.15 11.11
N ASP A 167 12.46 1.14 12.22
CA ASP A 167 13.10 2.33 12.76
C ASP A 167 14.63 2.28 12.67
N ALA A 168 15.17 1.24 12.01
CA ALA A 168 16.59 1.17 11.72
C ALA A 168 17.03 2.30 10.77
N ASP A 169 18.27 2.75 10.96
CA ASP A 169 18.88 3.88 10.24
C ASP A 169 19.49 3.43 8.90
N ASN A 170 18.65 2.81 8.06
CA ASN A 170 19.00 2.30 6.74
C ASN A 170 17.79 2.27 5.76
N TRP A 171 18.08 2.18 4.46
CA TRP A 171 17.06 2.28 3.42
C TRP A 171 16.17 1.03 3.35
N LYS A 172 16.63 -0.12 3.86
CA LYS A 172 15.87 -1.37 3.90
C LYS A 172 14.68 -1.25 4.85
N ALA A 173 14.89 -0.61 6.01
CA ALA A 173 13.81 -0.31 6.96
C ALA A 173 12.79 0.66 6.36
N ASP A 174 13.22 1.69 5.64
CA ASP A 174 12.31 2.61 4.95
C ASP A 174 11.53 1.92 3.82
N PHE A 175 12.16 0.98 3.09
CA PHE A 175 11.48 0.13 2.12
C PHE A 175 10.39 -0.71 2.79
N ASN A 176 10.71 -1.42 3.87
CA ASN A 176 9.73 -2.21 4.63
C ASN A 176 8.60 -1.32 5.14
N LYS A 177 8.92 -0.11 5.61
CA LYS A 177 7.96 0.88 6.08
C LYS A 177 6.96 1.27 4.99
N ALA A 178 7.43 1.49 3.77
CA ALA A 178 6.59 1.78 2.62
C ALA A 178 5.70 0.58 2.21
N VAL A 179 6.24 -0.65 2.21
CA VAL A 179 5.46 -1.87 1.95
C VAL A 179 4.39 -2.10 3.03
N SER A 180 4.75 -1.89 4.30
CA SER A 180 3.78 -1.93 5.40
C SER A 180 2.74 -0.83 5.28
N GLY A 181 3.09 0.37 4.81
CA GLY A 181 2.15 1.44 4.53
C GLY A 181 1.11 1.05 3.48
N LEU A 182 1.53 0.32 2.43
CA LEU A 182 0.61 -0.23 1.43
C LEU A 182 -0.34 -1.27 2.05
N HIS A 183 0.17 -2.14 2.93
CA HIS A 183 -0.66 -3.10 3.68
C HIS A 183 -1.69 -2.39 4.59
N SER A 184 -1.27 -1.33 5.29
CA SER A 184 -2.15 -0.50 6.11
C SER A 184 -3.22 0.20 5.28
N CYS A 185 -2.87 0.71 4.09
CA CYS A 185 -3.82 1.33 3.17
C CYS A 185 -4.92 0.34 2.76
N ILE A 186 -4.52 -0.86 2.34
CA ILE A 186 -5.46 -1.93 1.97
C ILE A 186 -6.35 -2.30 3.17
N SER A 187 -5.77 -2.42 4.37
CA SER A 187 -6.55 -2.70 5.59
C SER A 187 -7.61 -1.64 5.86
N CYS A 188 -7.33 -0.35 5.61
CA CYS A 188 -8.32 0.71 5.73
C CYS A 188 -9.48 0.54 4.75
N HIS A 189 -9.21 0.23 3.48
CA HIS A 189 -10.25 0.01 2.47
C HIS A 189 -11.09 -1.23 2.76
N ILE A 190 -10.48 -2.30 3.29
CA ILE A 190 -11.20 -3.48 3.77
C ILE A 190 -12.18 -3.08 4.88
N ILE A 191 -11.72 -2.37 5.91
CA ILE A 191 -12.58 -1.99 7.06
C ILE A 191 -13.69 -1.01 6.61
N LYS A 192 -13.36 -0.04 5.75
CA LYS A 192 -14.36 0.84 5.11
C LYS A 192 -15.41 0.04 4.33
N GLY A 193 -14.99 -1.03 3.65
CA GLY A 193 -15.90 -1.97 2.98
C GLY A 193 -16.82 -2.73 3.94
N ILE A 194 -16.33 -3.10 5.12
CA ILE A 194 -17.17 -3.70 6.17
C ILE A 194 -18.22 -2.68 6.66
N GLU A 195 -17.84 -1.42 6.90
CA GLU A 195 -18.79 -0.35 7.25
C GLU A 195 -19.89 -0.21 6.19
N LYS A 196 -19.49 -0.09 4.92
CA LYS A 196 -20.43 0.04 3.79
C LYS A 196 -21.40 -1.14 3.71
N LYS A 197 -20.90 -2.37 3.84
CA LYS A 197 -21.71 -3.59 3.79
C LYS A 197 -22.79 -3.60 4.89
N ILE A 198 -22.44 -3.13 6.10
CA ILE A 198 -23.37 -2.99 7.22
C ILE A 198 -24.41 -1.89 6.93
N GLU A 199 -23.97 -0.74 6.40
CA GLU A 199 -24.85 0.39 6.05
C GLU A 199 -25.86 0.02 4.95
N GLU A 200 -25.46 -0.84 4.00
CA GLU A 200 -26.29 -1.33 2.90
C GLU A 200 -27.18 -2.54 3.28
N GLU A 201 -27.13 -2.97 4.54
CA GLU A 201 -27.87 -4.14 5.07
C GLU A 201 -27.58 -5.45 4.31
N GLU A 202 -26.37 -5.59 3.76
CA GLU A 202 -25.94 -6.81 3.07
C GLU A 202 -25.49 -7.89 4.06
N GLU A 203 -25.81 -9.15 3.75
CA GLU A 203 -25.42 -10.29 4.57
C GLU A 203 -23.94 -10.65 4.38
N PHE A 204 -23.26 -10.97 5.49
CA PHE A 204 -21.95 -11.60 5.49
C PHE A 204 -22.10 -13.11 5.33
N ASP A 205 -21.10 -13.77 4.76
CA ASP A 205 -21.06 -15.24 4.71
C ASP A 205 -21.14 -15.83 6.13
N GLU A 206 -21.82 -16.97 6.31
CA GLU A 206 -22.07 -17.58 7.63
C GLU A 206 -20.79 -17.83 8.44
N ASP A 207 -19.68 -18.12 7.76
CA ASP A 207 -18.37 -18.40 8.36
C ASP A 207 -17.45 -17.16 8.43
N CYS A 208 -17.92 -15.99 7.98
CA CYS A 208 -17.13 -14.76 7.98
C CYS A 208 -16.92 -14.24 9.41
N GLN A 209 -15.65 -14.16 9.82
CA GLN A 209 -15.27 -13.70 11.16
C GLN A 209 -15.01 -12.20 11.25
N TRP A 210 -14.83 -11.52 10.11
CA TRP A 210 -14.48 -10.10 10.03
C TRP A 210 -15.72 -9.25 9.74
N THR A 211 -16.58 -9.09 10.76
CA THR A 211 -17.87 -8.39 10.61
C THR A 211 -17.98 -7.12 11.45
N ASP A 212 -17.04 -6.86 12.35
CA ASP A 212 -17.03 -5.67 13.22
C ASP A 212 -15.90 -4.71 12.77
N PRO A 213 -16.25 -3.55 12.17
CA PRO A 213 -15.27 -2.58 11.71
C PRO A 213 -14.32 -2.09 12.81
N GLN A 214 -14.81 -1.88 14.04
CA GLN A 214 -13.98 -1.38 15.13
C GLN A 214 -13.03 -2.46 15.62
N ALA A 215 -13.50 -3.70 15.74
CA ALA A 215 -12.63 -4.82 16.13
C ALA A 215 -11.52 -5.05 15.09
N GLU A 216 -11.84 -4.96 13.80
CA GLU A 216 -10.84 -5.10 12.73
C GLU A 216 -9.88 -3.92 12.65
N PHE A 217 -10.34 -2.69 12.92
CA PHE A 217 -9.47 -1.53 13.07
C PHE A 217 -8.50 -1.71 14.24
N ASP A 218 -9.00 -2.13 15.40
CA ASP A 218 -8.19 -2.36 16.58
C ASP A 218 -7.15 -3.47 16.33
N ARG A 219 -7.54 -4.56 15.66
CA ARG A 219 -6.66 -5.68 15.35
C ARG A 219 -5.58 -5.33 14.32
N ARG A 220 -5.94 -4.66 13.22
CA ARG A 220 -5.05 -4.44 12.07
C ARG A 220 -4.22 -3.16 12.17
N LEU A 221 -4.78 -2.09 12.72
CA LEU A 221 -4.24 -0.73 12.58
C LEU A 221 -3.88 -0.05 13.91
N SER A 222 -4.42 -0.51 15.06
CA SER A 222 -4.11 0.13 16.33
C SER A 222 -2.70 -0.17 16.84
N GLU A 223 -2.20 0.69 17.72
CA GLU A 223 -0.90 0.52 18.41
C GLU A 223 -0.82 -0.78 19.24
N LYS A 224 -1.97 -1.38 19.57
CA LYS A 224 -2.05 -2.64 20.33
C LYS A 224 -2.39 -3.85 19.45
N GLY A 225 -2.55 -3.62 18.16
CA GLY A 225 -2.90 -4.64 17.18
C GLY A 225 -1.68 -5.45 16.73
N GLU A 226 -1.86 -6.13 15.61
CA GLU A 226 -0.86 -6.99 14.98
C GLU A 226 0.33 -6.21 14.42
N THR A 227 0.11 -4.95 14.03
CA THR A 227 1.15 -4.06 13.51
C THR A 227 1.08 -2.70 14.21
N PRO A 228 1.79 -2.52 15.35
CA PRO A 228 1.71 -1.30 16.16
C PRO A 228 2.04 -0.01 15.40
N GLN A 229 2.95 -0.06 14.42
CA GLN A 229 3.35 1.08 13.59
C GLN A 229 2.50 1.26 12.32
N ALA A 230 1.40 0.51 12.14
CA ALA A 230 0.63 0.48 10.90
C ALA A 230 0.22 1.87 10.40
N ILE A 231 -0.23 2.74 11.30
CA ILE A 231 -0.68 4.09 10.94
C ILE A 231 0.51 4.99 10.61
N GLU A 232 1.61 4.92 11.36
CA GLU A 232 2.83 5.66 11.01
C GLU A 232 3.33 5.25 9.61
N ASN A 233 3.31 3.95 9.31
CA ASN A 233 3.72 3.40 8.03
C ASN A 233 2.79 3.86 6.90
N LEU A 234 1.48 3.98 7.16
CA LEU A 234 0.50 4.56 6.23
C LEU A 234 0.88 6.00 5.86
N TYR A 235 1.15 6.87 6.84
CA TYR A 235 1.56 8.25 6.60
C TYR A 235 2.90 8.33 5.87
N PHE A 236 3.87 7.48 6.23
CA PHE A 236 5.15 7.41 5.53
C PHE A 236 4.97 7.08 4.03
N GLY A 237 4.17 6.06 3.72
CA GLY A 237 3.83 5.72 2.33
C GLY A 237 3.09 6.85 1.62
N TYR A 238 2.16 7.53 2.29
CA TYR A 238 1.43 8.66 1.70
C TYR A 238 2.36 9.83 1.36
N MET A 239 3.30 10.17 2.24
CA MET A 239 4.30 11.20 2.00
C MET A 239 5.21 10.89 0.80
N LEU A 240 5.60 9.62 0.62
CA LEU A 240 6.36 9.18 -0.56
C LEU A 240 5.56 9.37 -1.85
N LEU A 241 4.29 8.96 -1.85
CA LEU A 241 3.40 9.12 -3.02
C LEU A 241 3.16 10.60 -3.35
N LEU A 242 2.93 11.45 -2.34
CA LEU A 242 2.79 12.90 -2.51
C LEU A 242 4.05 13.53 -3.11
N SER A 243 5.22 13.14 -2.58
CA SER A 243 6.52 13.62 -3.07
C SER A 243 6.76 13.21 -4.53
N ALA A 244 6.44 11.95 -4.87
CA ALA A 244 6.56 11.44 -6.25
C ALA A 244 5.58 12.15 -7.21
N ALA A 245 4.33 12.36 -6.80
CA ALA A 245 3.36 13.12 -7.59
C ALA A 245 3.80 14.58 -7.80
N GLY A 246 4.39 15.20 -6.78
CA GLY A 246 5.00 16.54 -6.88
C GLY A 246 6.13 16.61 -7.90
N GLN A 247 7.05 15.63 -7.88
CA GLN A 247 8.12 15.53 -8.89
C GLN A 247 7.60 15.21 -10.29
N ALA A 248 6.48 14.48 -10.41
CA ALA A 248 5.83 14.18 -11.67
C ALA A 248 4.96 15.32 -12.24
N LYS A 249 4.79 16.43 -11.50
CA LYS A 249 3.88 17.54 -11.84
C LYS A 249 4.06 18.06 -13.27
N GLU A 250 5.28 18.41 -13.66
CA GLU A 250 5.53 18.99 -14.99
C GLU A 250 5.14 18.04 -16.13
N ARG A 251 5.41 16.74 -15.96
CA ARG A 251 5.02 15.71 -16.92
C ARG A 251 3.51 15.57 -17.00
N LEU A 252 2.82 15.50 -15.87
CA LEU A 252 1.36 15.40 -15.83
C LEU A 252 0.68 16.63 -16.46
N LEU A 253 1.21 17.83 -16.20
CA LEU A 253 0.72 19.06 -16.84
C LEU A 253 0.92 19.05 -18.35
N LYS A 254 2.06 18.57 -18.84
CA LYS A 254 2.33 18.40 -20.27
C LYS A 254 1.39 17.39 -20.92
N ASP A 255 1.06 16.30 -20.23
CA ASP A 255 0.10 15.30 -20.71
C ASP A 255 -1.33 15.89 -20.77
N CYS A 256 -1.70 16.80 -19.87
CA CYS A 256 -2.92 17.62 -19.99
C CYS A 256 -2.87 18.58 -21.18
N GLU A 257 -1.78 19.31 -21.38
CA GLU A 257 -1.64 20.29 -22.47
C GLU A 257 -1.63 19.65 -23.86
N SER A 258 -1.07 18.44 -23.97
CA SER A 258 -1.03 17.68 -25.22
C SER A 258 -2.32 16.91 -25.52
N GLY A 259 -3.26 16.84 -24.58
CA GLY A 259 -4.50 16.08 -24.71
C GLY A 259 -4.34 14.57 -24.53
N LYS A 260 -3.19 14.09 -24.03
CA LYS A 260 -3.03 12.70 -23.59
C LYS A 260 -3.95 12.39 -22.40
N ILE A 261 -4.07 13.36 -21.49
CA ILE A 261 -5.10 13.39 -20.45
C ILE A 261 -6.24 14.26 -20.98
N ASP A 262 -7.45 13.72 -21.01
CA ASP A 262 -8.62 14.42 -21.52
C ASP A 262 -8.97 15.65 -20.65
N GLU A 263 -9.72 16.60 -21.22
CA GLU A 263 -10.03 17.87 -20.55
C GLU A 263 -10.81 17.67 -19.24
N GLU A 264 -11.67 16.64 -19.15
CA GLU A 264 -12.44 16.36 -17.94
C GLU A 264 -11.56 15.81 -16.81
N ALA A 265 -10.51 15.06 -17.13
CA ALA A 265 -9.51 14.61 -16.18
C ALA A 265 -8.47 15.68 -15.85
N ALA A 266 -8.15 16.56 -16.81
CA ALA A 266 -7.14 17.59 -16.65
C ALA A 266 -7.51 18.65 -15.60
N ALA A 267 -8.79 19.02 -15.50
CA ALA A 267 -9.26 20.02 -14.53
C ALA A 267 -9.04 19.59 -13.06
N PRO A 268 -9.61 18.46 -12.57
CA PRO A 268 -9.35 18.01 -11.21
C PRO A 268 -7.88 17.65 -10.97
N LEU A 269 -7.13 17.24 -12.00
CA LEU A 269 -5.71 16.94 -11.87
C LEU A 269 -4.89 18.20 -11.58
N LYS A 270 -5.15 19.30 -12.30
CA LYS A 270 -4.49 20.59 -12.05
C LYS A 270 -4.76 21.07 -10.63
N ASP A 271 -5.99 20.94 -10.15
CA ASP A 271 -6.35 21.32 -8.78
C ASP A 271 -5.63 20.48 -7.71
N VAL A 272 -5.42 19.19 -7.97
CA VAL A 272 -4.59 18.31 -7.10
C VAL A 272 -3.13 18.74 -7.16
N LEU A 273 -2.58 18.98 -8.36
CA LEU A 273 -1.18 19.35 -8.56
C LEU A 273 -0.83 20.75 -8.02
N ASP A 274 -1.82 21.64 -7.90
CA ASP A 274 -1.66 22.97 -7.31
C ASP A 274 -1.97 23.01 -5.81
N SER A 275 -2.37 21.88 -5.21
CA SER A 275 -2.58 21.79 -3.77
C SER A 275 -1.30 22.10 -2.99
N PRO A 276 -1.35 22.95 -1.94
CA PRO A 276 -0.21 23.21 -1.07
C PRO A 276 0.39 21.93 -0.47
N LEU A 277 -0.41 20.88 -0.28
CA LEU A 277 0.03 19.60 0.27
C LEU A 277 1.14 18.96 -0.57
N LEU A 278 1.14 19.10 -1.90
CA LEU A 278 2.18 18.50 -2.75
C LEU A 278 3.50 19.28 -2.72
N HIS A 279 3.50 20.52 -2.20
CA HIS A 279 4.65 21.43 -2.22
C HIS A 279 5.17 21.77 -0.82
N ASP A 280 4.60 21.19 0.23
CA ASP A 280 5.02 21.46 1.60
C ASP A 280 6.32 20.70 1.96
N ASP A 281 7.30 21.44 2.48
CA ASP A 281 8.62 20.89 2.84
C ASP A 281 8.55 19.76 3.87
N ASN A 282 7.51 19.73 4.71
CA ASN A 282 7.30 18.70 5.73
C ASN A 282 6.82 17.37 5.13
N ILE A 283 6.20 17.38 3.95
CA ILE A 283 5.82 16.16 3.24
C ILE A 283 7.05 15.46 2.66
N SER A 284 8.05 16.24 2.26
CA SER A 284 9.31 15.71 1.74
C SER A 284 10.16 15.00 2.79
N VAL A 285 9.77 14.97 4.08
CA VAL A 285 10.57 14.35 5.16
C VAL A 285 10.75 12.84 4.93
N ALA A 286 9.68 12.13 4.55
CA ALA A 286 9.77 10.69 4.27
C ALA A 286 10.71 10.40 3.08
N TYR A 287 10.58 11.19 2.00
CA TYR A 287 11.47 11.08 0.85
C TYR A 287 12.92 11.40 1.20
N LYS A 288 13.19 12.52 1.89
CA LYS A 288 14.54 12.92 2.32
C LYS A 288 15.17 11.83 3.18
N LYS A 289 14.44 11.26 4.13
CA LYS A 289 14.90 10.13 4.95
C LYS A 289 15.31 8.94 4.09
N LEU A 290 14.40 8.46 3.23
CA LEU A 290 14.66 7.32 2.34
C LEU A 290 15.87 7.58 1.41
N HIS A 291 15.95 8.77 0.82
CA HIS A 291 17.03 9.18 -0.07
C HIS A 291 18.38 9.25 0.67
N ASP A 292 18.42 9.89 1.84
CA ASP A 292 19.63 10.03 2.64
C ASP A 292 20.14 8.66 3.12
N HIS A 293 19.24 7.74 3.47
CA HIS A 293 19.61 6.37 3.80
C HIS A 293 20.08 5.57 2.57
N ALA A 294 19.46 5.77 1.42
CA ALA A 294 19.84 5.11 0.16
C ALA A 294 21.24 5.55 -0.32
N LEU A 295 21.63 6.79 -0.04
CA LEU A 295 22.90 7.39 -0.46
C LEU A 295 23.87 7.63 0.70
N LYS A 296 23.64 7.00 1.86
CA LYS A 296 24.43 7.17 3.08
C LYS A 296 25.91 6.87 2.87
N ASP A 297 26.20 5.82 2.10
CA ASP A 297 27.55 5.36 1.74
C ASP A 297 27.57 4.61 0.40
N GLU A 298 28.78 4.24 -0.04
CA GLU A 298 28.99 3.51 -1.30
C GLU A 298 28.32 2.13 -1.29
N GLU A 299 28.25 1.46 -0.14
CA GLU A 299 27.60 0.16 0.00
C GLU A 299 26.07 0.28 -0.19
N SER A 300 25.45 1.26 0.47
CA SER A 300 24.01 1.52 0.39
C SER A 300 23.58 1.89 -1.03
N SER A 301 24.32 2.80 -1.68
CA SER A 301 24.03 3.22 -3.05
C SER A 301 24.23 2.10 -4.07
N GLN A 302 25.25 1.26 -3.88
CA GLN A 302 25.46 0.07 -4.71
C GLN A 302 24.43 -1.03 -4.44
N ALA A 303 23.75 -1.04 -3.29
CA ALA A 303 22.73 -2.02 -2.94
C ALA A 303 21.31 -1.68 -3.44
N LEU A 304 21.08 -0.50 -4.06
CA LEU A 304 19.76 -0.09 -4.56
C LEU A 304 19.12 -1.05 -5.59
N TRP A 305 19.91 -1.89 -6.25
CA TRP A 305 19.37 -2.95 -7.11
C TRP A 305 18.57 -4.00 -6.34
N GLU A 306 18.88 -4.22 -5.05
CA GLU A 306 18.10 -5.10 -4.18
C GLU A 306 16.70 -4.54 -4.00
N ALA A 307 16.57 -3.23 -3.73
CA ALA A 307 15.27 -2.56 -3.63
C ALA A 307 14.45 -2.76 -4.91
N ARG A 308 15.05 -2.54 -6.09
CA ARG A 308 14.40 -2.78 -7.38
C ARG A 308 13.97 -4.22 -7.55
N LEU A 309 14.82 -5.18 -7.18
CA LEU A 309 14.49 -6.60 -7.22
C LEU A 309 13.28 -6.92 -6.33
N ARG A 310 13.26 -6.42 -5.09
CA ARG A 310 12.16 -6.66 -4.15
C ARG A 310 10.86 -6.01 -4.58
N THR A 311 10.91 -4.84 -5.21
CA THR A 311 9.71 -4.21 -5.79
C THR A 311 9.15 -5.03 -6.96
N ARG A 312 10.01 -5.60 -7.82
CA ARG A 312 9.57 -6.55 -8.85
C ARG A 312 8.96 -7.82 -8.25
N ASP A 313 9.55 -8.36 -7.19
CA ASP A 313 9.00 -9.51 -6.46
C ASP A 313 7.63 -9.17 -5.82
N LEU A 314 7.48 -7.96 -5.26
CA LEU A 314 6.21 -7.44 -4.73
C LEU A 314 5.13 -7.36 -5.80
N PHE A 315 5.47 -7.04 -7.04
CA PHE A 315 4.51 -7.09 -8.14
C PHE A 315 4.18 -8.55 -8.53
N ARG A 316 5.18 -9.43 -8.62
CA ARG A 316 5.01 -10.83 -9.04
C ARG A 316 4.21 -11.67 -8.04
N ILE A 317 4.36 -11.43 -6.74
CA ILE A 317 3.60 -12.15 -5.70
C ILE A 317 2.10 -11.86 -5.79
N MET A 318 1.68 -10.77 -6.43
CA MET A 318 0.26 -10.51 -6.68
C MET A 318 -0.39 -11.60 -7.53
N ASN A 319 0.36 -12.31 -8.37
CA ASN A 319 -0.15 -13.48 -9.10
C ASN A 319 -0.45 -14.70 -8.20
N CYS A 320 -0.08 -14.65 -6.92
CA CYS A 320 -0.41 -15.65 -5.92
C CYS A 320 -1.68 -15.30 -5.13
N VAL A 321 -2.22 -14.09 -5.29
CA VAL A 321 -3.46 -13.67 -4.64
C VAL A 321 -4.64 -14.38 -5.33
N GLN A 322 -5.38 -15.17 -4.57
CA GLN A 322 -6.50 -15.96 -5.12
C GLN A 322 -7.73 -15.12 -5.40
N CYS A 323 -7.91 -14.01 -4.69
CA CYS A 323 -9.01 -13.13 -5.00
C CYS A 323 -8.68 -12.18 -6.16
N ASN A 324 -9.42 -12.25 -7.28
CA ASN A 324 -9.16 -11.44 -8.48
C ASN A 324 -9.27 -9.94 -8.21
N LYS A 325 -10.27 -9.50 -7.44
CA LYS A 325 -10.41 -8.10 -7.05
C LYS A 325 -9.23 -7.60 -6.21
N CYS A 326 -8.80 -8.37 -5.22
CA CYS A 326 -7.62 -8.08 -4.41
C CYS A 326 -6.34 -8.11 -5.26
N ARG A 327 -6.23 -9.02 -6.22
CA ARG A 327 -5.09 -9.14 -7.14
C ARG A 327 -4.99 -7.93 -8.07
N LEU A 328 -6.11 -7.47 -8.65
CA LEU A 328 -6.18 -6.28 -9.50
C LEU A 328 -5.66 -5.06 -8.73
N HIS A 329 -6.23 -4.79 -7.56
CA HIS A 329 -5.82 -3.66 -6.75
C HIS A 329 -4.42 -3.80 -6.15
N GLY A 330 -3.99 -5.02 -5.82
CA GLY A 330 -2.64 -5.33 -5.37
C GLY A 330 -1.60 -5.01 -6.44
N LYS A 331 -1.85 -5.38 -7.70
CA LYS A 331 -1.01 -5.01 -8.85
C LYS A 331 -0.94 -3.49 -9.02
N ILE A 332 -2.08 -2.79 -8.98
CA ILE A 332 -2.12 -1.32 -9.11
C ILE A 332 -1.37 -0.64 -7.96
N GLY A 333 -1.58 -1.08 -6.72
CA GLY A 333 -0.90 -0.53 -5.54
C GLY A 333 0.61 -0.78 -5.56
N ALA A 334 1.04 -1.99 -5.91
CA ALA A 334 2.45 -2.32 -6.08
C ALA A 334 3.09 -1.51 -7.22
N MET A 335 2.37 -1.32 -8.34
CA MET A 335 2.82 -0.48 -9.44
C MET A 335 2.94 0.99 -9.01
N GLY A 336 1.94 1.56 -8.33
CA GLY A 336 2.01 2.94 -7.86
C GLY A 336 3.15 3.20 -6.89
N LEU A 337 3.38 2.28 -5.95
CA LEU A 337 4.54 2.35 -5.05
C LEU A 337 5.87 2.21 -5.81
N SER A 338 5.94 1.31 -6.79
CA SER A 338 7.09 1.17 -7.67
C SER A 338 7.38 2.45 -8.46
N THR A 339 6.35 3.07 -9.06
CA THR A 339 6.48 4.33 -9.76
C THR A 339 7.01 5.41 -8.83
N ALA A 340 6.54 5.45 -7.58
CA ALA A 340 7.06 6.40 -6.59
C ALA A 340 8.56 6.21 -6.35
N PHE A 341 9.03 4.97 -6.16
CA PHE A 341 10.47 4.72 -6.02
C PHE A 341 11.26 5.03 -7.29
N GLN A 342 10.73 4.72 -8.47
CA GLN A 342 11.38 5.07 -9.73
C GLN A 342 11.53 6.59 -9.88
N VAL A 343 10.50 7.37 -9.55
CA VAL A 343 10.57 8.84 -9.57
C VAL A 343 11.60 9.34 -8.55
N LEU A 344 11.47 8.92 -7.30
CA LEU A 344 12.21 9.48 -6.17
C LEU A 344 13.68 9.05 -6.14
N LEU A 345 13.99 7.78 -6.44
CA LEU A 345 15.33 7.22 -6.34
C LEU A 345 15.94 6.90 -7.71
N GLY A 346 15.12 6.54 -8.70
CA GLY A 346 15.63 6.09 -10.00
C GLY A 346 16.60 4.90 -9.85
N ARG A 347 17.61 4.82 -10.72
CA ARG A 347 18.57 3.70 -10.69
C ARG A 347 19.70 3.90 -9.67
N THR A 348 20.12 5.14 -9.47
CA THR A 348 21.35 5.53 -8.77
C THR A 348 21.09 6.33 -7.49
N GLY A 349 19.84 6.59 -7.14
CA GLY A 349 19.44 7.50 -6.06
C GLY A 349 19.28 8.95 -6.50
N GLU A 350 19.59 9.30 -7.75
CA GLU A 350 19.49 10.68 -8.29
C GLU A 350 18.10 11.04 -8.84
N GLY A 351 17.11 10.16 -8.63
CA GLY A 351 15.77 10.29 -9.21
C GLY A 351 15.66 9.70 -10.62
N GLY A 352 14.44 9.34 -11.02
CA GLY A 352 14.14 8.80 -12.35
C GLY A 352 13.76 9.86 -13.36
N ASP A 353 13.99 9.60 -14.64
CA ASP A 353 13.46 10.45 -15.71
C ASP A 353 11.94 10.23 -15.84
N VAL A 354 11.18 11.21 -15.35
CA VAL A 354 9.71 11.22 -15.39
C VAL A 354 9.16 11.15 -16.82
N ASN A 355 9.94 11.55 -17.84
CA ASN A 355 9.50 11.43 -19.25
C ASN A 355 9.53 9.99 -19.77
N ARG A 356 10.20 9.06 -19.06
CA ARG A 356 10.26 7.64 -19.39
C ARG A 356 9.24 6.81 -18.62
N ILE A 357 8.45 7.44 -17.75
CA ILE A 357 7.37 6.78 -17.02
C ILE A 357 6.15 6.70 -17.94
N HIS A 358 5.60 5.51 -18.07
CA HIS A 358 4.45 5.26 -18.94
C HIS A 358 3.15 5.72 -18.32
N ARG A 359 2.12 5.85 -19.16
CA ARG A 359 0.76 6.20 -18.75
C ARG A 359 0.27 5.33 -17.60
N VAL A 360 0.38 4.00 -17.73
CA VAL A 360 -0.11 3.04 -16.72
C VAL A 360 0.56 3.23 -15.37
N GLU A 361 1.86 3.56 -15.37
CA GLU A 361 2.64 3.81 -14.15
C GLU A 361 2.23 5.14 -13.49
N LEU A 362 2.01 6.21 -14.27
CA LEU A 362 1.49 7.49 -13.77
C LEU A 362 0.05 7.38 -13.25
N ALA A 363 -0.79 6.62 -13.95
CA ALA A 363 -2.16 6.34 -13.53
C ALA A 363 -2.18 5.57 -12.20
N ALA A 364 -1.34 4.54 -12.07
CA ALA A 364 -1.20 3.76 -10.84
C ALA A 364 -0.64 4.59 -9.68
N LEU A 365 0.32 5.50 -9.93
CA LEU A 365 0.84 6.43 -8.92
C LEU A 365 -0.29 7.31 -8.35
N MET A 366 -1.06 7.97 -9.23
CA MET A 366 -2.14 8.86 -8.80
C MET A 366 -3.31 8.10 -8.16
N THR A 367 -3.61 6.90 -8.64
CA THR A 367 -4.65 6.03 -8.06
C THR A 367 -4.25 5.55 -6.68
N THR A 368 -2.99 5.13 -6.50
CA THR A 368 -2.48 4.71 -5.20
C THR A 368 -2.42 5.90 -4.24
N LEU A 369 -2.01 7.08 -4.71
CA LEU A 369 -2.06 8.32 -3.93
C LEU A 369 -3.48 8.60 -3.41
N SER A 370 -4.49 8.51 -4.28
CA SER A 370 -5.89 8.68 -3.89
C SER A 370 -6.34 7.63 -2.85
N LYS A 371 -5.97 6.35 -3.02
CA LYS A 371 -6.28 5.32 -2.04
C LYS A 371 -5.68 5.61 -0.66
N PHE A 372 -4.45 6.11 -0.60
CA PHE A 372 -3.82 6.52 0.66
C PHE A 372 -4.52 7.74 1.27
N SER A 373 -4.91 8.71 0.45
CA SER A 373 -5.67 9.88 0.89
C SER A 373 -6.99 9.47 1.57
N THR A 374 -7.78 8.60 0.94
CA THR A 374 -9.01 8.04 1.52
C THR A 374 -8.75 7.22 2.78
N ALA A 375 -7.67 6.42 2.81
CA ALA A 375 -7.30 5.62 3.97
C ALA A 375 -6.92 6.48 5.20
N VAL A 376 -6.27 7.63 4.98
CA VAL A 376 -5.94 8.60 6.02
C VAL A 376 -7.21 9.25 6.59
N GLU A 377 -8.13 9.73 5.73
CA GLU A 377 -9.42 10.26 6.19
C GLU A 377 -10.21 9.23 7.00
N PHE A 378 -10.23 7.98 6.53
CA PHE A 378 -10.85 6.87 7.24
C PHE A 378 -10.23 6.63 8.63
N CYS A 379 -8.90 6.60 8.73
CA CYS A 379 -8.21 6.46 10.01
C CYS A 379 -8.51 7.61 10.97
N ASN A 380 -8.60 8.83 10.46
CA ASN A 380 -8.93 10.00 11.27
C ASN A 380 -10.37 9.96 11.79
N LYS A 381 -11.32 9.49 10.96
CA LYS A 381 -12.72 9.23 11.37
C LYS A 381 -12.79 8.18 12.49
N MET A 382 -12.08 7.06 12.35
CA MET A 382 -12.11 5.95 13.33
C MET A 382 -11.47 6.30 14.68
N LYS A 383 -10.58 7.29 14.72
CA LYS A 383 -9.91 7.75 15.95
C LYS A 383 -10.68 8.84 16.69
N ALA A 384 -11.58 9.55 16.01
CA ALA A 384 -12.37 10.64 16.56
C ALA A 384 -13.52 10.10 17.42
#